data_AF-A0A9W6Z7J2-F1
#
_entry.id   AF-A0A9W6Z7J2-F1
#
_cell.length_a   1.000
_cell.length_b   1.000
_cell.length_c   1.000
_cell.angle_alpha   90.00
_cell.angle_beta   90.00
_cell.angle_gamma   90.00
#
_symmetry.space_group_name_H-M   'P 1'
#
loop_
_entity.id
_entity.type
_entity.pdbx_description
1 polymer ?
#
loop_
_entity_poly.entity_id
_entity_poly.type
_entity_poly.pdbx_seq_one_letter_code
_entity_poly.pdbx_strand_id
1 'polypeptide(L)' 'MFFNNEDVQEYMSIPIFTKMGRSGLIRESLGTHGYFKAAFDGKLNPQDIVGMALYKRIWPKESNSHGI' A
#
# COMPACT_ATOMS: atom_id res chain seq x y z
N MET A 1 3.46 -6.11 -4.62
CA MET A 1 2.61 -5.02 -4.09
C MET A 1 1.71 -4.49 -5.20
N PHE A 2 2.27 -4.23 -6.38
CA PHE A 2 1.55 -3.87 -7.61
C PHE A 2 1.82 -4.90 -8.71
N PHE A 3 1.12 -4.79 -9.85
CA PHE A 3 1.29 -5.66 -11.02
C PHE A 3 1.67 -4.92 -12.31
N ASN A 4 1.53 -3.59 -12.36
CA ASN A 4 1.87 -2.74 -13.50
C ASN A 4 2.62 -1.47 -13.02
N ASN A 5 3.25 -0.75 -13.93
CA ASN A 5 4.00 0.48 -13.62
C ASN A 5 3.09 1.67 -13.33
N GLU A 6 1.89 1.70 -13.91
CA GLU A 6 0.92 2.79 -13.71
C GLU A 6 0.52 2.90 -12.23
N ASP A 7 0.17 1.77 -11.61
CA ASP A 7 -0.21 1.69 -10.20
C ASP A 7 0.95 2.14 -9.30
N VAL A 8 2.19 1.72 -9.61
CA VAL A 8 3.36 2.14 -8.82
C VAL A 8 3.51 3.66 -8.82
N GLN A 9 3.29 4.31 -9.96
CA GLN A 9 3.40 5.76 -10.10
C GLN A 9 2.25 6.49 -9.40
N GLU A 10 1.02 6.00 -9.53
CA GLU A 10 -0.16 6.58 -8.89
C GLU A 10 -0.02 6.60 -7.36
N TYR A 11 0.51 5.52 -6.79
CA TYR A 11 0.68 5.37 -5.34
C TYR A 11 2.05 5.80 -4.82
N MET A 12 2.94 6.36 -5.65
CA MET A 12 4.34 6.68 -5.27
C MET A 12 4.43 7.69 -4.10
N SER A 13 3.48 8.61 -4.02
CA SER A 13 3.44 9.64 -2.97
C SER A 13 2.96 9.14 -1.61
N ILE A 14 2.43 7.92 -1.54
CA ILE A 14 1.85 7.37 -0.31
C ILE A 14 2.96 6.74 0.55
N PRO A 15 3.05 7.09 1.84
CA PRO A 15 3.99 6.46 2.76
C PRO A 15 3.74 4.95 2.86
N ILE A 16 4.85 4.20 2.85
CA ILE A 16 4.86 2.76 3.11
C ILE A 16 5.54 2.49 4.44
N PHE A 17 5.15 1.40 5.09
CA PHE A 17 5.71 0.98 6.37
C PHE A 17 6.08 -0.50 6.34
N THR A 18 6.90 -0.95 7.29
CA THR A 18 7.11 -2.39 7.52
C THR A 18 6.46 -2.85 8.80
N LYS A 19 6.10 -4.12 8.86
CA LYS A 19 5.54 -4.74 10.08
C LYS A 19 6.46 -4.61 11.30
N MET A 20 7.78 -4.54 11.10
CA MET A 20 8.76 -4.35 12.18
C MET A 20 9.06 -2.88 12.49
N GLY A 21 8.26 -1.92 11.99
CA GLY A 21 8.28 -0.53 12.45
C GLY A 21 9.18 0.42 11.66
N ARG A 22 9.53 0.09 10.40
CA ARG A 22 10.22 1.03 9.49
C ARG A 22 9.24 1.82 8.65
N SER A 23 9.65 2.99 8.19
CA SER A 23 8.86 3.87 7.32
C SER A 23 9.65 4.28 6.10
N GLY A 24 8.97 4.46 4.98
CA GLY A 24 9.62 4.74 3.71
C GLY A 24 8.68 5.29 2.65
N LEU A 25 9.25 5.52 1.47
CA LEU A 25 8.56 5.98 0.27
C LEU A 25 9.09 5.26 -0.97
N ILE A 26 8.20 5.05 -1.94
CA ILE A 26 8.55 4.56 -3.28
C ILE A 26 9.36 5.66 -3.99
N ARG A 27 10.37 5.27 -4.76
CA ARG A 27 11.27 6.19 -5.48
C ARG A 27 11.14 6.08 -6.99
N GLU A 28 11.02 4.87 -7.51
CA GLU A 28 10.88 4.62 -8.94
C GLU A 28 10.21 3.27 -9.21
N SER A 29 9.48 3.19 -10.33
CA SER A 29 8.99 1.93 -10.90
C SER A 29 10.09 1.22 -11.66
N LEU A 30 10.08 -0.11 -11.63
CA LEU A 30 11.04 -0.97 -12.32
C LEU A 30 10.33 -1.90 -13.30
N GLY A 31 10.56 -1.70 -14.59
CA GLY A 31 9.95 -2.51 -15.65
C GLY A 31 8.43 -2.34 -15.70
N THR A 32 7.75 -3.38 -16.19
CA THR A 32 6.30 -3.37 -16.49
C THR A 32 5.46 -4.21 -15.54
N HIS A 33 6.07 -4.92 -14.60
CA HIS A 33 5.40 -5.91 -13.74
C HIS A 33 5.09 -5.41 -12.31
N GLY A 34 5.15 -4.10 -12.08
CA GLY A 34 4.85 -3.50 -10.77
C GLY A 34 5.94 -3.67 -9.71
N TYR A 35 7.18 -3.99 -10.12
CA TYR A 35 8.34 -3.88 -9.25
C TYR A 35 8.70 -2.40 -9.03
N PHE A 36 9.30 -2.08 -7.89
CA PHE A 36 9.66 -0.71 -7.54
C PHE A 36 10.89 -0.67 -6.64
N LYS A 37 11.62 0.46 -6.65
CA LYS A 37 12.60 0.79 -5.61
C LYS A 37 11.94 1.67 -4.56
N ALA A 38 12.32 1.45 -3.30
CA ALA A 38 11.89 2.25 -2.18
C ALA A 38 13.06 2.59 -1.26
N ALA A 39 12.94 3.70 -0.54
CA ALA A 39 13.88 4.11 0.49
C ALA A 39 13.18 4.10 1.85
N PHE A 40 13.83 3.50 2.84
CA PHE A 40 13.36 3.42 4.22
C PHE A 40 14.31 4.16 5.16
N ASP A 41 13.83 4.51 6.35
CA ASP A 41 14.58 5.16 7.43
C ASP A 41 15.72 4.30 7.99
N GLY A 42 15.72 2.99 7.71
CA GLY A 42 16.76 2.07 8.16
C GLY A 42 16.89 0.82 7.29
N LYS A 43 17.82 -0.05 7.69
CA LYS A 43 18.01 -1.35 7.03
C LYS A 43 16.81 -2.26 7.29
N LEU A 44 16.39 -2.98 6.25
CA LEU A 44 15.33 -3.98 6.33
C LEU A 44 15.89 -5.38 6.54
N ASN A 45 15.12 -6.22 7.23
CA ASN A 45 15.34 -7.66 7.28
C ASN A 45 14.63 -8.31 6.07
N PRO A 46 15.19 -9.35 5.42
CA PRO A 46 14.46 -10.10 4.39
C PRO A 46 13.12 -10.70 4.83
N GLN A 47 12.89 -10.88 6.12
CA GLN A 47 11.62 -11.32 6.71
C GLN A 47 10.62 -10.18 6.92
N ASP A 48 11.02 -8.92 6.71
CA ASP A 48 10.13 -7.78 6.78
C ASP A 48 9.05 -7.85 5.71
N ILE A 49 7.85 -7.43 6.09
CA ILE A 49 6.71 -7.29 5.19
C ILE A 49 6.43 -5.80 5.04
N VAL A 50 6.48 -5.31 3.80
CA VAL A 50 6.13 -3.94 3.44
C VAL A 50 4.61 -3.83 3.26
N GLY A 51 4.01 -2.79 3.85
CA GLY A 51 2.59 -2.48 3.77
C GLY A 51 2.35 -1.02 3.41
N MET A 52 1.15 -0.76 2.88
CA MET A 52 0.64 0.58 2.57
C MET A 52 -0.78 0.66 3.12
N ALA A 53 -1.09 1.71 3.87
CA ALA A 53 -2.42 1.90 4.44
C ALA A 53 -3.23 2.85 3.56
N LEU A 54 -4.34 2.35 3.02
CA LEU A 54 -5.29 3.12 2.23
C LEU A 54 -6.63 3.19 2.97
N TYR A 55 -7.30 4.33 2.90
CA TYR A 55 -8.51 4.59 3.66
C TYR A 55 -9.64 5.01 2.72
N LYS A 56 -10.84 4.47 2.97
CA LYS A 56 -12.07 4.86 2.29
C LYS A 56 -13.18 5.03 3.32
N ARG A 57 -13.92 6.13 3.25
CA ARG A 57 -15.11 6.35 4.08
C ARG A 57 -16.22 5.39 3.65
N ILE A 58 -16.80 4.67 4.61
CA ILE A 58 -17.93 3.77 4.39
C ILE A 58 -19.10 4.24 5.25
N TRP A 59 -20.28 4.36 4.63
CA TRP A 59 -21.53 4.70 5.30
C TRP A 59 -22.32 3.42 5.61
N PRO A 60 -23.09 3.39 6.72
CA PRO A 60 -23.94 2.25 7.02
C PRO A 60 -24.97 2.04 5.91
N LYS A 61 -25.28 0.77 5.62
CA LYS A 61 -26.40 0.42 4.76
C LYS A 61 -27.70 0.50 5.56
N GLU A 62 -28.80 0.86 4.92
CA GLU A 62 -30.12 0.83 5.54
C GLU A 62 -30.48 -0.59 5.98
N SER A 63 -31.10 -0.73 7.15
CA SER A 63 -31.60 -2.01 7.65
C SER A 63 -32.99 -2.28 7.07
N ASN A 64 -33.11 -3.21 6.13
CA ASN A 64 -34.42 -3.70 5.71
C ASN A 64 -34.99 -4.63 6.80
N SER A 65 -35.89 -4.12 7.63
CA SER A 65 -36.81 -4.98 8.38
C SER A 65 -37.74 -5.64 7.38
N HIS A 66 -37.40 -6.85 6.95
CA HIS A 66 -38.38 -7.72 6.30
C HIS A 66 -39.43 -8.04 7.36
N GLY A 67 -40.51 -7.26 7.36
CA GLY A 67 -41.70 -7.53 8.13
C GLY A 67 -42.25 -8.88 7.69
N ILE A 68 -42.42 -9.75 8.67
CA ILE A 68 -43.45 -10.79 8.69
C ILE A 68 -44.80 -10.28 8.18
#